data_AF-A0A7L0NMH7-F1
#
_entry.id   AF-A0A7L0NMH7-F1
#
_cell.length_a   1.000
_cell.length_b   1.000
_cell.length_c   1.000
_cell.angle_alpha   90.00
_cell.angle_beta   90.00
_cell.angle_gamma   90.00
#
_symmetry.space_group_name_H-M   'P 1'
#
loop_
_entity.id
_entity.type
_entity.pdbx_description
1 polymer ?
#
loop_
_entity_poly.entity_id
_entity_poly.type
_entity_poly.pdbx_seq_one_letter_code
_entity_poly.pdbx_strand_id
1 'polypeptide(L)'
;ADCEKEPSSYMWIYILLGNLLRGIGETPITPLGISYLDDFAKEENVPVYVACLHTIAMLGPMFGFLLGSLCAKLYVDIGFVDPGSITITPQDSRWVGAWWLGFLIGGASNFLSAIPFCFLPKSLKKPKGVNNDKTSCGLLENMDATRRKPTPESTKPRKWSLLMKGNNRMYFTFLCCSLLQFSSFIGFLTYKPKYMEQQYGQSTSKSNFLIGMTSLPPVGIGIFLGGLIMKKYKMGIIGATKFSFTMSFLAYAISFLHFFVGCENYAVAGMTVSYE
;
A
#
# COMPACT_ATOMS: atom_id res chain seq x y z
N ALA A 1 42.14 -10.78 -23.16
CA ALA A 1 41.81 -9.94 -21.99
C ALA A 1 40.74 -10.70 -21.22
N ASP A 2 41.09 -11.17 -20.02
CA ASP A 2 40.19 -11.90 -19.13
C ASP A 2 38.95 -11.07 -18.84
N CYS A 3 37.76 -11.63 -19.11
CA CYS A 3 36.55 -11.19 -18.44
C CYS A 3 36.64 -11.71 -17.01
N GLU A 4 37.09 -10.86 -16.07
CA GLU A 4 36.85 -11.11 -14.66
C GLU A 4 35.34 -11.33 -14.48
N LYS A 5 34.97 -12.51 -14.00
CA LYS A 5 33.61 -12.76 -13.52
C LYS A 5 33.38 -11.76 -12.38
N GLU A 6 32.47 -10.81 -12.59
CA GLU A 6 31.97 -9.97 -11.50
C GLU A 6 31.63 -10.88 -10.30
N PRO A 7 32.14 -10.59 -9.09
CA PRO A 7 31.73 -11.33 -7.93
C PRO A 7 30.22 -11.10 -7.76
N SER A 8 29.42 -12.17 -7.93
CA SER A 8 27.97 -12.05 -7.74
C SER A 8 27.70 -11.70 -6.28
N SER A 9 27.58 -10.40 -6.00
CA SER A 9 27.31 -9.93 -4.65
C SER A 9 25.88 -10.34 -4.27
N TYR A 10 25.75 -11.24 -3.30
CA TYR A 10 24.47 -11.70 -2.78
C TYR A 10 23.77 -10.65 -1.90
N MET A 11 24.16 -9.37 -1.96
CA MET A 11 23.62 -8.28 -1.15
C MET A 11 22.10 -8.09 -1.28
N TRP A 12 21.50 -8.49 -2.41
CA TRP A 12 20.05 -8.46 -2.62
C TRP A 12 19.28 -9.31 -1.60
N ILE A 13 19.91 -10.35 -1.02
CA ILE A 13 19.30 -11.22 0.01
C ILE A 13 18.98 -10.41 1.27
N TYR A 14 19.84 -9.48 1.68
CA TYR A 14 19.59 -8.62 2.85
C TYR A 14 18.39 -7.69 2.63
N ILE A 15 18.27 -7.14 1.41
CA ILE A 15 17.13 -6.30 1.02
C ILE A 15 15.84 -7.14 1.01
N LEU A 16 15.90 -8.38 0.51
CA LEU A 16 14.78 -9.30 0.53
C LEU A 16 14.33 -9.60 1.96
N LEU A 17 15.27 -9.99 2.84
CA LEU A 17 14.97 -10.34 4.22
C LEU A 17 14.39 -9.14 4.99
N GLY A 18 14.94 -7.94 4.77
CA GLY A 18 14.40 -6.71 5.35
C GLY A 18 12.97 -6.42 4.91
N ASN A 19 12.65 -6.59 3.62
CA ASN A 19 11.29 -6.41 3.11
C ASN A 19 10.32 -7.49 3.62
N LEU A 20 10.79 -8.73 3.78
CA LEU A 20 10.00 -9.81 4.38
C LEU A 20 9.62 -9.45 5.83
N LEU A 21 10.60 -9.03 6.63
CA LEU A 21 10.37 -8.64 8.02
C LEU A 21 9.42 -7.44 8.11
N ARG A 22 9.59 -6.44 7.22
CA ARG A 22 8.67 -5.31 7.08
C ARG A 22 7.24 -5.78 6.80
N GLY A 23 7.05 -6.72 5.88
CA GLY A 23 5.74 -7.28 5.54
C GLY A 23 5.07 -8.01 6.71
N ILE A 24 5.83 -8.79 7.48
CA ILE A 24 5.31 -9.46 8.69
C ILE A 24 4.79 -8.44 9.71
N GLY A 25 5.54 -7.34 9.93
CA GLY A 25 5.14 -6.27 10.86
C GLY A 25 3.93 -5.45 10.39
N GLU A 26 3.77 -5.25 9.08
CA GLU A 26 2.68 -4.45 8.50
C GLU A 26 1.34 -5.20 8.45
N THR A 27 1.38 -6.53 8.27
CA THR A 27 0.21 -7.40 8.07
C THR A 27 -0.95 -7.19 9.07
N PRO A 28 -0.72 -7.11 10.40
CA PRO A 28 -1.82 -7.03 11.36
C PRO A 28 -2.43 -5.63 11.48
N ILE A 29 -1.77 -4.57 11.01
CA ILE A 29 -2.15 -3.17 11.29
C ILE A 29 -3.55 -2.87 10.74
N THR A 30 -3.78 -3.16 9.46
CA THR A 30 -5.05 -2.81 8.80
C THR A 30 -6.22 -3.68 9.28
N PRO A 31 -6.11 -5.02 9.34
CA PRO A 31 -7.21 -5.86 9.81
C PRO A 31 -7.61 -5.56 11.25
N LEU A 32 -6.64 -5.44 12.17
CA LEU A 32 -6.93 -5.14 13.58
C LEU A 32 -7.54 -3.74 13.75
N GLY A 33 -7.04 -2.75 13.00
CA GLY A 33 -7.58 -1.39 13.04
C GLY A 33 -9.04 -1.31 12.57
N ILE A 34 -9.38 -1.98 11.47
CA ILE A 34 -10.75 -2.00 10.95
C ILE A 34 -11.68 -2.78 11.89
N SER A 35 -11.29 -3.96 12.37
CA SER A 35 -12.09 -4.73 13.32
C SER A 35 -12.34 -3.97 14.62
N TYR A 36 -11.33 -3.25 15.13
CA TYR A 36 -11.51 -2.37 16.28
C TYR A 36 -12.52 -1.26 16.01
N LEU A 37 -12.48 -0.64 14.84
CA LEU A 37 -13.41 0.42 14.51
C LEU A 37 -14.85 -0.10 14.40
N ASP A 38 -15.04 -1.26 13.78
CA ASP A 38 -16.34 -1.90 13.59
C ASP A 38 -16.98 -2.32 14.93
N ASP A 39 -16.18 -2.84 15.87
CA ASP A 39 -16.63 -3.29 17.20
C ASP A 39 -17.10 -2.12 18.11
N PHE A 40 -16.64 -0.90 17.88
CA PHE A 40 -16.82 0.23 18.81
C PHE A 40 -17.56 1.43 18.21
N ALA A 41 -17.75 1.51 16.88
CA ALA A 41 -18.49 2.58 16.24
C ALA A 41 -19.96 2.19 15.99
N LYS A 42 -20.83 3.20 15.92
CA LYS A 42 -22.22 3.00 15.46
C LYS A 42 -22.22 2.68 13.97
N GLU A 43 -23.03 1.71 13.52
CA GLU A 43 -23.11 1.23 12.13
C GLU A 43 -23.21 2.36 11.09
N GLU A 44 -24.00 3.41 11.35
CA GLU A 44 -24.16 4.55 10.44
C GLU A 44 -22.88 5.40 10.25
N ASN A 45 -21.95 5.34 11.20
CA ASN A 45 -20.71 6.12 11.19
C ASN A 45 -19.48 5.31 10.75
N VAL A 46 -19.56 3.97 10.79
CA VAL A 46 -18.48 3.07 10.36
C VAL A 46 -17.94 3.44 8.96
N PRO A 47 -18.77 3.68 7.92
CA PRO A 47 -18.25 3.99 6.58
C PRO A 47 -17.39 5.25 6.52
N VAL A 48 -17.76 6.29 7.28
CA VAL A 48 -16.98 7.54 7.32
C VAL A 48 -15.72 7.37 8.13
N TYR A 49 -15.76 6.65 9.24
CA TYR A 49 -14.55 6.41 10.02
C TYR A 49 -13.54 5.52 9.26
N VAL A 50 -14.01 4.49 8.56
CA VAL A 50 -13.18 3.67 7.67
C VAL A 50 -12.60 4.52 6.53
N ALA A 51 -13.41 5.39 5.92
CA ALA A 51 -12.92 6.31 4.89
C ALA A 51 -11.87 7.31 5.43
N CYS A 52 -12.07 7.87 6.63
CA CYS A 52 -11.09 8.72 7.29
C CYS A 52 -9.77 7.96 7.56
N LEU A 53 -9.84 6.73 8.09
CA LEU A 53 -8.66 5.90 8.32
C LEU A 53 -7.87 5.66 7.03
N HIS A 54 -8.54 5.25 5.95
CA HIS A 54 -7.86 5.03 4.66
C HIS A 54 -7.34 6.31 4.03
N THR A 55 -8.03 7.45 4.22
CA THR A 55 -7.55 8.76 3.74
C THR A 55 -6.28 9.18 4.48
N ILE A 56 -6.23 9.00 5.81
CA ILE A 56 -5.02 9.24 6.61
C ILE A 56 -3.91 8.28 6.19
N ALA A 57 -4.23 7.01 5.94
CA ALA A 57 -3.28 6.03 5.46
C ALA A 57 -2.66 6.43 4.10
N MET A 58 -3.42 7.09 3.21
CA MET A 58 -2.91 7.62 1.94
C MET A 58 -1.88 8.75 2.09
N LEU A 59 -1.87 9.46 3.23
CA LEU A 59 -0.82 10.43 3.51
C LEU A 59 0.56 9.75 3.63
N GLY A 60 0.60 8.50 4.11
CA GLY A 60 1.83 7.71 4.21
C GLY A 60 2.57 7.59 2.88
N PRO A 61 1.95 6.99 1.83
CA PRO A 61 2.50 6.97 0.48
C PRO A 61 2.85 8.36 -0.06
N MET A 62 2.02 9.38 0.19
CA MET A 62 2.33 10.76 -0.26
C MET A 62 3.65 11.25 0.30
N PHE A 63 3.82 11.19 1.62
CA PHE A 63 5.08 11.55 2.28
C PHE A 63 6.23 10.64 1.87
N GLY A 64 5.96 9.35 1.63
CA GLY A 64 6.96 8.39 1.15
C GLY A 64 7.50 8.74 -0.24
N PHE A 65 6.65 9.12 -1.19
CA PHE A 65 7.07 9.57 -2.52
C PHE A 65 7.81 10.91 -2.47
N LEU A 66 7.38 11.84 -1.61
CA LEU A 66 8.08 13.11 -1.41
C LEU A 66 9.46 12.91 -0.78
N LEU A 67 9.55 12.08 0.26
CA LEU A 67 10.82 11.71 0.87
C LEU A 67 11.72 10.98 -0.13
N GLY A 68 11.17 10.04 -0.89
CA GLY A 68 11.86 9.35 -1.97
C GLY A 68 12.36 10.30 -3.05
N SER A 69 11.62 11.36 -3.37
CA SER A 69 12.05 12.42 -4.29
C SER A 69 13.25 13.21 -3.75
N LEU A 70 13.24 13.53 -2.45
CA LEU A 70 14.34 14.23 -1.78
C LEU A 70 15.59 13.33 -1.74
N CYS A 71 15.45 12.08 -1.30
CA CYS A 71 16.54 11.10 -1.29
C CYS A 71 17.10 10.86 -2.69
N ALA A 72 16.25 10.82 -3.72
CA ALA A 72 16.66 10.64 -5.10
C ALA A 72 17.43 11.83 -5.68
N LYS A 73 17.24 13.04 -5.13
CA LYS A 73 17.95 14.25 -5.55
C LYS A 73 19.38 14.33 -5.01
N LEU A 74 19.68 13.59 -3.95
CA LEU A 74 21.00 13.52 -3.34
C LEU A 74 21.77 12.34 -3.93
N TYR A 75 23.04 12.54 -4.27
CA TYR A 75 23.88 11.45 -4.79
C TYR A 75 24.10 10.40 -3.70
N VAL A 76 24.21 9.12 -4.10
CA VAL A 76 24.29 7.97 -3.18
C VAL A 76 25.39 8.09 -2.12
N ASP A 77 26.55 8.63 -2.50
CA ASP A 77 27.74 8.80 -1.64
C ASP A 77 27.80 10.20 -1.01
N ILE A 78 26.66 10.72 -0.58
CA ILE A 78 26.58 12.01 0.09
C ILE A 78 27.47 12.04 1.34
N GLY A 79 28.36 13.04 1.41
CA GLY A 79 29.33 13.21 2.51
C GLY A 79 30.66 12.47 2.33
N PHE A 80 30.79 11.63 1.30
CA PHE A 80 32.05 10.96 0.94
C PHE A 80 32.69 11.52 -0.34
N VAL A 81 31.88 12.12 -1.24
CA VAL A 81 32.33 12.70 -2.51
C VAL A 81 31.90 14.16 -2.61
N ASP A 82 32.80 15.04 -3.06
CA ASP A 82 32.50 16.46 -3.28
C ASP A 82 31.54 16.64 -4.47
N PRO A 83 30.39 17.32 -4.29
CA PRO A 83 29.41 17.53 -5.36
C PRO A 83 29.98 18.22 -6.61
N GLY A 84 31.05 19.00 -6.46
CA GLY A 84 31.72 19.70 -7.56
C GLY A 84 32.64 18.81 -8.42
N SER A 85 33.00 17.62 -7.93
CA SER A 85 33.80 16.64 -8.69
C SER A 85 32.93 15.68 -9.51
N ILE A 86 31.60 15.74 -9.33
CA ILE A 86 30.64 14.87 -10.00
C ILE A 86 30.22 15.50 -11.32
N THR A 87 30.59 14.88 -12.44
CA THR A 87 30.19 15.31 -13.79
C THR A 87 28.80 14.81 -14.20
N ILE A 88 28.18 13.98 -13.37
CA ILE A 88 26.91 13.30 -13.62
C ILE A 88 25.77 14.14 -13.03
N THR A 89 24.72 14.37 -13.83
CA THR A 89 23.52 15.10 -13.38
C THR A 89 22.43 14.14 -12.92
N PRO A 90 21.44 14.58 -12.10
CA PRO A 90 20.29 13.75 -11.71
C PRO A 90 19.43 13.20 -12.85
N GLN A 91 19.64 13.69 -14.06
CA GLN A 91 18.95 13.27 -15.28
C GLN A 91 19.68 12.13 -16.01
N ASP A 92 20.96 11.91 -15.70
CA ASP A 92 21.79 10.86 -16.29
C ASP A 92 21.41 9.49 -15.69
N SER A 93 21.36 8.44 -16.52
CA SER A 93 21.03 7.08 -16.08
C SER A 93 21.98 6.50 -15.04
N ARG A 94 23.20 7.05 -14.93
CA ARG A 94 24.20 6.66 -13.92
C ARG A 94 23.93 7.26 -12.54
N TRP A 95 23.01 8.22 -12.44
CA TRP A 95 22.68 8.83 -11.17
C TRP A 95 21.92 7.85 -10.28
N VAL A 96 22.53 7.49 -9.16
CA VAL A 96 21.87 6.72 -8.09
C VAL A 96 21.64 7.65 -6.91
N GLY A 97 20.37 7.79 -6.52
CA GLY A 97 20.00 8.57 -5.36
C GLY A 97 20.42 7.92 -4.03
N ALA A 98 20.48 8.70 -2.96
CA ALA A 98 20.71 8.23 -1.58
C ALA A 98 19.49 7.46 -1.01
N TRP A 99 19.12 6.36 -1.66
CA TRP A 99 17.95 5.54 -1.35
C TRP A 99 17.96 4.96 0.08
N TRP A 100 19.14 4.66 0.60
CA TRP A 100 19.35 4.10 1.93
C TRP A 100 18.85 5.04 3.04
N LEU A 101 18.90 6.36 2.80
CA LEU A 101 18.45 7.37 3.75
C LEU A 101 16.94 7.25 4.03
N GLY A 102 16.16 6.86 3.03
CA GLY A 102 14.72 6.63 3.18
C GLY A 102 14.41 5.52 4.18
N PHE A 103 15.21 4.45 4.20
CA PHE A 103 15.04 3.36 5.18
C PHE A 103 15.33 3.81 6.62
N LEU A 104 16.35 4.64 6.81
CA LEU A 104 16.70 5.17 8.13
C LEU A 104 15.61 6.10 8.67
N ILE A 105 15.17 7.06 7.85
CA ILE A 105 14.12 8.00 8.24
C ILE A 105 12.81 7.27 8.51
N GLY A 106 12.38 6.40 7.59
CA GLY A 106 11.16 5.61 7.75
C GLY A 106 11.18 4.69 8.98
N GLY A 107 12.32 4.03 9.22
CA GLY A 107 12.53 3.18 10.39
C GLY A 107 12.45 3.97 11.70
N ALA A 108 13.12 5.13 11.78
CA ALA A 108 13.06 6.01 12.94
C ALA A 108 11.64 6.54 13.19
N SER A 109 10.94 7.00 12.15
CA SER A 109 9.54 7.45 12.26
C SER A 109 8.60 6.34 12.73
N ASN A 110 8.78 5.12 12.23
CA ASN A 110 7.98 3.97 12.66
C ASN A 110 8.25 3.60 14.13
N PHE A 111 9.52 3.61 14.54
CA PHE A 111 9.91 3.36 15.94
C PHE A 111 9.30 4.41 16.88
N LEU A 112 9.37 5.69 16.53
CA LEU A 112 8.75 6.77 17.29
C LEU A 112 7.23 6.62 17.36
N SER A 113 6.60 6.18 16.27
CA SER A 113 5.15 5.96 16.21
C SER A 113 4.69 4.78 17.07
N ALA A 114 5.56 3.80 17.36
CA ALA A 114 5.25 2.68 18.24
C ALA A 114 5.22 3.08 19.73
N ILE A 115 5.95 4.14 20.12
CA ILE A 115 6.06 4.57 21.53
C ILE A 115 4.68 4.89 22.14
N PRO A 116 3.80 5.71 21.51
CA PRO A 116 2.44 5.95 22.03
C PRO A 116 1.62 4.68 22.22
N PHE A 117 1.79 3.66 21.37
CA PHE A 117 1.04 2.41 21.48
C PHE A 117 1.42 1.60 22.72
N CYS A 118 2.65 1.74 23.22
CA CYS A 118 3.09 1.11 24.47
C CYS A 118 2.36 1.67 25.71
N PHE A 119 1.79 2.87 25.61
CA PHE A 119 1.04 3.51 26.70
C PHE A 119 -0.48 3.27 26.64
N LEU A 120 -0.98 2.58 25.61
CA LEU A 120 -2.39 2.23 25.52
C LEU A 120 -2.76 1.16 26.57
N PRO A 121 -3.95 1.25 27.20
CA PRO A 121 -4.39 0.27 28.17
C PRO A 121 -4.58 -1.11 27.54
N LYS A 122 -4.12 -2.17 28.23
CA LYS A 122 -4.17 -3.57 27.76
C LYS A 122 -5.58 -4.09 27.43
N SER A 123 -6.62 -3.44 27.95
CA SER A 123 -8.01 -3.82 27.68
C SER A 123 -8.89 -2.57 27.64
N LEU A 124 -9.65 -2.44 26.57
CA LEU A 124 -10.68 -1.43 26.43
C LEU A 124 -12.01 -2.04 26.85
N LYS A 125 -12.68 -1.45 27.83
CA LYS A 125 -14.01 -1.90 28.27
C LYS A 125 -14.97 -1.73 27.09
N LYS A 126 -15.51 -2.83 26.57
CA LYS A 126 -16.58 -2.78 25.58
C LYS A 126 -17.76 -1.99 26.15
N PRO A 127 -18.36 -1.06 25.39
CA PRO A 127 -19.54 -0.33 25.87
C PRO A 127 -20.63 -1.33 26.27
N LYS A 128 -21.02 -1.30 27.55
CA LYS A 128 -22.15 -2.07 28.09
C LYS A 128 -23.43 -1.52 27.49
N GLY A 129 -23.82 -1.99 26.30
CA GLY A 129 -24.99 -1.47 25.61
C GLY A 129 -25.56 -2.31 24.47
N VAL A 130 -24.87 -3.37 24.01
CA VAL A 130 -25.44 -4.31 23.03
C VAL A 130 -25.53 -5.68 23.69
N ASN A 131 -26.66 -5.91 24.36
CA ASN A 131 -27.03 -7.22 24.84
C ASN A 131 -27.45 -8.10 23.66
N ASN A 132 -27.00 -9.36 23.73
CA ASN A 132 -27.31 -10.52 22.89
C ASN A 132 -26.63 -10.62 21.52
N ASP A 133 -25.37 -11.06 21.55
CA ASP A 133 -24.98 -12.23 20.76
C ASP A 133 -23.90 -13.04 21.51
N LYS A 134 -24.34 -14.16 22.08
CA LYS A 134 -23.51 -15.13 22.81
C LYS A 134 -22.67 -15.96 21.83
N THR A 135 -21.69 -15.35 21.16
CA THR A 135 -20.75 -16.11 20.31
C THR A 135 -19.29 -15.68 20.46
N SER A 136 -18.98 -14.51 21.05
CA SER A 136 -17.58 -14.05 21.18
C SER A 136 -16.89 -14.40 22.50
N CYS A 137 -17.62 -14.79 23.55
CA CYS A 137 -17.05 -15.17 24.85
C CYS A 137 -16.52 -16.63 24.95
N GLY A 138 -16.47 -17.39 23.85
CA GLY A 138 -15.98 -18.78 23.89
C GLY A 138 -14.48 -18.96 23.63
N LEU A 139 -13.76 -17.90 23.23
CA LEU A 139 -12.38 -18.02 22.73
C LEU A 139 -11.31 -17.60 23.75
N LEU A 140 -11.68 -16.79 24.75
CA LEU A 140 -10.77 -16.31 25.80
C LEU A 140 -10.70 -17.21 27.04
N GLU A 141 -11.69 -18.08 27.27
CA GLU A 141 -11.71 -18.98 28.44
C GLU A 141 -10.85 -20.25 28.25
N ASN A 142 -10.43 -20.53 27.00
CA ASN A 142 -9.67 -21.75 26.69
C ASN A 142 -8.15 -21.64 26.89
N MET A 143 -7.61 -20.47 27.27
CA MET A 143 -6.17 -20.32 27.53
C MET A 143 -5.74 -20.72 28.96
N ASP A 144 -6.66 -20.78 29.93
CA ASP A 144 -6.33 -21.10 31.33
C ASP A 144 -6.74 -22.52 31.78
N ALA A 145 -7.39 -23.31 30.90
CA ALA A 145 -7.97 -24.61 31.25
C ALA A 145 -7.31 -25.84 30.59
N THR A 146 -6.06 -25.77 30.14
CA THR A 146 -5.38 -26.93 29.50
C THR A 146 -4.11 -27.36 30.23
N ARG A 147 -4.24 -27.74 31.51
CA ARG A 147 -3.25 -28.57 32.22
C ARG A 147 -3.73 -30.02 32.38
N ARG A 148 -4.37 -30.60 31.35
CA ARG A 148 -4.64 -32.05 31.23
C ARG A 148 -4.46 -32.53 29.80
N LYS A 149 -3.88 -33.73 29.68
CA LYS A 149 -3.28 -34.42 28.53
C LYS A 149 -4.09 -34.33 27.21
N PRO A 150 -3.43 -34.34 26.03
CA PRO A 150 -4.12 -34.41 24.74
C PRO A 150 -4.45 -35.86 24.38
N THR A 151 -5.71 -36.14 24.10
CA THR A 151 -6.14 -37.29 23.28
C THR A 151 -6.47 -36.79 21.87
N PRO A 152 -6.12 -37.53 20.80
CA PRO A 152 -6.22 -37.03 19.43
C PRO A 152 -7.60 -37.38 18.87
N GLU A 153 -8.51 -36.41 18.80
CA GLU A 153 -9.68 -36.51 17.92
C GLU A 153 -9.53 -35.59 16.73
N SER A 154 -9.21 -36.21 15.60
CA SER A 154 -9.19 -35.63 14.27
C SER A 154 -10.57 -35.05 13.93
N THR A 155 -10.72 -33.73 14.01
CA THR A 155 -11.81 -33.02 13.33
C THR A 155 -11.24 -32.18 12.18
N LYS A 156 -11.50 -32.71 10.98
CA LYS A 156 -11.02 -32.32 9.66
C LYS A 156 -11.25 -30.82 9.31
N PRO A 157 -10.47 -30.29 8.35
CA PRO A 157 -10.51 -28.90 7.85
C PRO A 157 -11.74 -28.65 6.96
N ARG A 158 -12.95 -28.79 7.51
CA ARG A 158 -14.21 -28.76 6.74
C ARG A 158 -14.82 -27.36 6.55
N LYS A 159 -14.30 -26.32 7.22
CA LYS A 159 -14.89 -24.96 7.13
C LYS A 159 -14.45 -24.18 5.88
N TRP A 160 -13.28 -24.48 5.30
CA TRP A 160 -12.82 -23.81 4.06
C TRP A 160 -13.60 -24.25 2.81
N SER A 161 -14.07 -25.50 2.75
CA SER A 161 -14.82 -26.01 1.58
C SER A 161 -16.29 -25.56 1.53
N LEU A 162 -16.87 -25.15 2.67
CA LEU A 162 -18.23 -24.61 2.74
C LEU A 162 -18.29 -23.13 2.30
N LEU A 163 -17.22 -22.35 2.54
CA LEU A 163 -17.05 -21.00 1.97
C LEU A 163 -16.82 -21.00 0.45
N MET A 164 -16.57 -22.14 -0.19
CA MET A 164 -16.29 -22.22 -1.63
C MET A 164 -17.39 -22.90 -2.44
N LYS A 165 -18.54 -23.21 -1.83
CA LYS A 165 -19.62 -23.95 -2.51
C LYS A 165 -20.79 -23.05 -2.90
N GLY A 166 -20.89 -22.75 -4.20
CA GLY A 166 -22.13 -22.44 -4.93
C GLY A 166 -22.81 -21.09 -4.69
N ASN A 167 -23.03 -20.69 -3.43
CA ASN A 167 -23.69 -19.43 -3.07
C ASN A 167 -22.70 -18.25 -2.94
N ASN A 168 -21.40 -18.56 -3.01
CA ASN A 168 -20.31 -17.60 -2.94
C ASN A 168 -19.78 -17.16 -4.31
N ARG A 169 -20.53 -17.35 -5.40
CA ARG A 169 -20.10 -16.84 -6.72
C ARG A 169 -19.95 -15.32 -6.68
N MET A 170 -20.94 -14.59 -6.14
CA MET A 170 -20.85 -13.13 -6.00
C MET A 170 -19.71 -12.70 -5.07
N TYR A 171 -19.54 -13.38 -3.94
CA TYR A 171 -18.45 -13.09 -2.99
C TYR A 171 -17.07 -13.36 -3.61
N PHE A 172 -16.90 -14.49 -4.29
CA PHE A 172 -15.68 -14.85 -4.99
C PHE A 172 -15.37 -13.87 -6.13
N THR A 173 -16.38 -13.52 -6.95
CA THR A 173 -16.22 -12.50 -7.99
C THR A 173 -15.83 -11.16 -7.39
N PHE A 174 -16.46 -10.73 -6.29
CA PHE A 174 -16.09 -9.51 -5.57
C PHE A 174 -14.65 -9.53 -5.05
N LEU A 175 -14.21 -10.65 -4.46
CA LEU A 175 -12.82 -10.83 -4.02
C LEU A 175 -11.85 -10.75 -5.19
N CYS A 176 -12.10 -11.47 -6.29
CA CYS A 176 -11.25 -11.43 -7.47
C CYS A 176 -11.18 -10.02 -8.08
N CYS A 177 -12.31 -9.33 -8.21
CA CYS A 177 -12.34 -7.95 -8.71
C CYS A 177 -11.55 -7.01 -7.79
N SER A 178 -11.73 -7.12 -6.48
CA SER A 178 -11.02 -6.28 -5.50
C SER A 178 -9.52 -6.54 -5.56
N LEU A 179 -9.09 -7.80 -5.59
CA LEU A 179 -7.67 -8.18 -5.72
C LEU A 179 -7.06 -7.60 -6.99
N LEU A 180 -7.72 -7.77 -8.15
CA LEU A 180 -7.24 -7.22 -9.41
C LEU A 180 -7.15 -5.69 -9.37
N GLN A 181 -8.15 -5.01 -8.81
CA GLN A 181 -8.17 -3.55 -8.71
C GLN A 181 -7.05 -3.02 -7.80
N PHE A 182 -6.86 -3.61 -6.62
CA PHE A 182 -5.79 -3.23 -5.70
C PHE A 182 -4.41 -3.56 -6.28
N SER A 183 -4.23 -4.74 -6.87
CA SER A 183 -2.97 -5.11 -7.54
C SER A 183 -2.64 -4.18 -8.70
N SER A 184 -3.63 -3.82 -9.52
CA SER A 184 -3.45 -2.84 -10.61
C SER A 184 -3.06 -1.45 -10.09
N PHE A 185 -3.69 -1.01 -9.00
CA PHE A 185 -3.39 0.28 -8.38
C PHE A 185 -1.96 0.31 -7.81
N ILE A 186 -1.56 -0.73 -7.07
CA ILE A 186 -0.21 -0.86 -6.53
C ILE A 186 0.81 -0.93 -7.67
N GLY A 187 0.56 -1.75 -8.69
CA GLY A 187 1.43 -1.85 -9.87
C GLY A 187 1.61 -0.51 -10.58
N PHE A 188 0.52 0.24 -10.77
CA PHE A 188 0.58 1.59 -11.32
C PHE A 188 1.48 2.51 -10.48
N LEU A 189 1.29 2.55 -9.16
CA LEU A 189 2.12 3.40 -8.28
C LEU A 189 3.60 3.00 -8.28
N THR A 190 3.89 1.69 -8.30
CA THR A 190 5.26 1.18 -8.27
C THR A 190 6.01 1.41 -9.58
N TYR A 191 5.37 1.14 -10.72
CA TYR A 191 6.05 1.15 -12.02
C TYR A 191 5.93 2.48 -12.76
N LYS A 192 4.93 3.33 -12.48
CA LYS A 192 4.78 4.62 -13.17
C LYS A 192 5.98 5.56 -13.01
N PRO A 193 6.59 5.76 -11.83
CA PRO A 193 7.80 6.57 -11.72
C PRO A 193 8.91 6.05 -12.62
N LYS A 194 9.12 4.73 -12.63
CA LYS A 194 10.15 4.09 -13.44
C LYS A 194 9.85 4.21 -14.93
N TYR A 195 8.58 4.07 -15.32
CA TYR A 195 8.14 4.31 -16.67
C TYR A 195 8.43 5.74 -17.12
N MET A 196 8.18 6.75 -16.26
CA MET A 196 8.52 8.14 -16.58
C MET A 196 10.03 8.40 -16.72
N GLU A 197 10.85 7.70 -15.94
CA GLU A 197 12.31 7.75 -16.10
C GLU A 197 12.75 7.19 -17.45
N GLN A 198 12.26 5.99 -17.81
CA GLN A 198 12.72 5.28 -19.00
C GLN A 198 12.14 5.85 -20.30
N GLN A 199 10.85 6.20 -20.31
CA GLN A 199 10.17 6.63 -21.52
C GLN A 199 10.35 8.12 -21.81
N TYR A 200 10.39 8.95 -20.77
CA TYR A 200 10.41 10.42 -20.89
C TYR A 200 11.71 11.06 -20.39
N GLY A 201 12.72 10.27 -20.01
CA GLY A 201 14.03 10.77 -19.56
C GLY A 201 13.94 11.69 -18.34
N GLN A 202 12.90 11.54 -17.52
CA GLN A 202 12.73 12.35 -16.31
C GLN A 202 13.60 11.79 -15.18
N SER A 203 14.24 12.65 -14.39
CA SER A 203 14.96 12.22 -13.20
C SER A 203 14.05 11.52 -12.19
N THR A 204 14.60 10.54 -11.46
CA THR A 204 13.89 9.81 -10.39
C THR A 204 13.26 10.74 -9.37
N SER A 205 13.95 11.83 -9.00
CA SER A 205 13.43 12.83 -8.08
C SER A 205 12.15 13.49 -8.60
N LYS A 206 12.15 13.96 -9.86
CA LYS A 206 11.00 14.65 -10.46
C LYS A 206 9.83 13.69 -10.66
N SER A 207 10.09 12.46 -11.12
CA SER A 207 9.09 11.41 -11.26
C SER A 207 8.39 11.09 -9.94
N ASN A 208 9.15 10.88 -8.86
CA ASN A 208 8.59 10.61 -7.53
C ASN A 208 7.79 11.80 -6.98
N PHE A 209 8.28 13.03 -7.19
CA PHE A 209 7.58 14.24 -6.77
C PHE A 209 6.21 14.38 -7.45
N LEU A 210 6.16 14.17 -8.78
CA LEU A 210 4.92 14.24 -9.54
C LEU A 210 3.90 13.22 -9.04
N ILE A 211 4.29 11.98 -8.76
CA ILE A 211 3.37 10.98 -8.21
C ILE A 211 2.86 11.40 -6.83
N GLY A 212 3.77 11.78 -5.94
CA GLY A 212 3.45 12.21 -4.58
C GLY A 212 2.48 13.39 -4.52
N MET A 213 2.69 14.39 -5.38
CA MET A 213 1.96 15.67 -5.33
C MET A 213 0.72 15.72 -6.22
N THR A 214 0.72 15.01 -7.35
CA THR A 214 -0.38 15.13 -8.34
C THR A 214 -1.25 13.89 -8.42
N SER A 215 -0.69 12.68 -8.27
CA SER A 215 -1.43 11.44 -8.46
C SER A 215 -2.09 10.94 -7.18
N LEU A 216 -1.44 11.09 -6.03
CA LEU A 216 -1.92 10.53 -4.76
C LEU A 216 -3.00 11.38 -4.03
N PRO A 217 -2.96 12.73 -4.01
CA PRO A 217 -4.01 13.50 -3.34
C PRO A 217 -5.42 13.26 -3.90
N PRO A 218 -5.64 13.18 -5.23
CA PRO A 218 -6.95 12.84 -5.78
C PRO A 218 -7.48 11.49 -5.29
N VAL A 219 -6.60 10.51 -5.05
CA VAL A 219 -6.99 9.20 -4.49
C VAL A 219 -7.53 9.36 -3.06
N GLY A 220 -6.81 10.10 -2.22
CA GLY A 220 -7.25 10.38 -0.84
C GLY A 220 -8.59 11.12 -0.80
N ILE A 221 -8.75 12.15 -1.64
CA ILE A 221 -10.01 12.90 -1.78
C ILE A 221 -11.14 11.98 -2.23
N GLY A 222 -10.89 11.10 -3.20
CA GLY A 222 -11.86 10.13 -3.71
C GLY A 222 -12.34 9.14 -2.64
N ILE A 223 -11.42 8.60 -1.83
CA ILE A 223 -11.74 7.71 -0.71
C ILE A 223 -12.64 8.43 0.31
N PHE A 224 -12.25 9.64 0.71
CA PHE A 224 -12.99 10.43 1.69
C PHE A 224 -14.40 10.81 1.18
N LEU A 225 -14.49 11.33 -0.05
CA LEU A 225 -15.77 11.67 -0.68
C LEU A 225 -16.65 10.43 -0.86
N GLY A 226 -16.09 9.28 -1.24
CA GLY A 226 -16.81 8.02 -1.34
C GLY A 226 -17.47 7.63 -0.02
N GLY A 227 -16.73 7.72 1.10
CA GLY A 227 -17.26 7.49 2.44
C GLY A 227 -18.38 8.47 2.83
N LEU A 228 -18.20 9.76 2.55
CA LEU A 228 -19.20 10.79 2.83
C LEU A 228 -20.48 10.60 2.01
N ILE A 229 -20.37 10.27 0.72
CA ILE A 229 -21.51 10.00 -0.16
C ILE A 229 -22.30 8.79 0.37
N MET A 230 -21.61 7.70 0.73
CA MET A 230 -22.26 6.51 1.29
C MET A 230 -23.06 6.83 2.56
N LYS A 231 -22.50 7.65 3.47
CA LYS A 231 -23.21 8.08 4.69
C LYS A 231 -24.36 9.04 4.39
N LYS A 232 -24.14 10.07 3.56
CA LYS A 232 -25.14 11.11 3.29
C LYS A 232 -26.41 10.53 2.65
N TYR A 233 -26.25 9.61 1.71
CA TYR A 233 -27.38 8.99 1.01
C TYR A 233 -27.88 7.70 1.67
N LYS A 234 -27.31 7.30 2.81
CA LYS A 234 -27.60 6.02 3.49
C LYS A 234 -27.71 4.87 2.50
N MET A 235 -26.69 4.72 1.64
CA MET A 235 -26.74 3.78 0.52
C MET A 235 -26.82 2.33 1.04
N GLY A 236 -27.91 1.63 0.70
CA GLY A 236 -27.96 0.18 0.87
C GLY A 236 -27.00 -0.54 -0.09
N ILE A 237 -26.79 -1.84 0.12
CA ILE A 237 -25.82 -2.67 -0.63
C ILE A 237 -26.01 -2.51 -2.16
N ILE A 238 -27.25 -2.59 -2.65
CA ILE A 238 -27.55 -2.47 -4.08
C ILE A 238 -27.21 -1.07 -4.62
N GLY A 239 -27.46 -0.03 -3.83
CA GLY A 239 -27.11 1.36 -4.19
C GLY A 239 -25.60 1.56 -4.25
N ALA A 240 -24.87 1.05 -3.25
CA ALA A 240 -23.42 1.10 -3.20
C ALA A 240 -22.77 0.33 -4.36
N THR A 241 -23.30 -0.85 -4.72
CA THR A 241 -22.81 -1.62 -5.87
C THR A 241 -23.02 -0.87 -7.18
N LYS A 242 -24.20 -0.29 -7.41
CA LYS A 242 -24.47 0.53 -8.61
C LYS A 242 -23.55 1.74 -8.71
N PHE A 243 -23.34 2.42 -7.59
CA PHE A 243 -22.43 3.56 -7.50
C PHE A 243 -20.98 3.14 -7.83
N SER A 244 -20.47 2.07 -7.22
CA SER A 244 -19.12 1.55 -7.48
C SER A 244 -18.91 1.14 -8.94
N PHE A 245 -19.90 0.45 -9.55
CA PHE A 245 -19.82 0.06 -10.96
C PHE A 245 -19.81 1.28 -11.90
N THR A 246 -20.68 2.26 -11.64
CA THR A 246 -20.76 3.50 -12.43
C THR A 246 -19.44 4.28 -12.35
N MET A 247 -18.86 4.42 -11.15
CA MET A 247 -17.59 5.11 -10.97
C MET A 247 -16.43 4.36 -11.63
N SER A 248 -16.42 3.02 -11.57
CA SER A 248 -15.42 2.20 -12.24
C SER A 248 -15.48 2.34 -13.77
N PHE A 249 -16.69 2.35 -14.34
CA PHE A 249 -16.90 2.56 -15.77
C PHE A 249 -16.43 3.95 -16.21
N LEU A 250 -16.78 5.00 -15.43
CA LEU A 250 -16.33 6.35 -15.69
C LEU A 250 -14.80 6.48 -15.63
N ALA A 251 -14.16 5.85 -14.63
CA ALA A 251 -12.70 5.82 -14.51
C ALA A 251 -12.03 5.14 -15.70
N TYR A 252 -12.60 4.03 -16.20
CA TYR A 252 -12.12 3.36 -17.41
C TYR A 252 -12.24 4.27 -18.64
N ALA A 253 -13.40 4.92 -18.83
CA ALA A 253 -13.62 5.84 -19.94
C ALA A 253 -12.62 7.01 -19.92
N ILE A 254 -12.38 7.63 -18.75
CA ILE A 254 -11.38 8.70 -18.60
C ILE A 254 -9.97 8.18 -18.87
N SER A 255 -9.64 6.98 -18.40
CA SER A 255 -8.32 6.38 -18.64
C SER A 255 -8.10 6.08 -20.13
N PHE A 256 -9.14 5.71 -20.86
CA PHE A 256 -9.09 5.53 -22.31
C PHE A 256 -8.79 6.86 -23.03
N LEU A 257 -9.34 7.99 -22.54
CA LEU A 257 -9.03 9.30 -23.12
C LEU A 257 -7.56 9.69 -22.96
N HIS A 258 -6.87 9.26 -21.89
CA HIS A 258 -5.44 9.53 -21.73
C HIS A 258 -4.58 8.93 -22.84
N PHE A 259 -5.03 7.86 -23.51
CA PHE A 259 -4.29 7.28 -24.63
C PHE A 259 -4.08 8.26 -25.79
N PHE A 260 -4.99 9.23 -25.95
CA PHE A 260 -4.90 10.25 -26.99
C PHE A 260 -4.03 11.46 -26.60
N VAL A 261 -3.61 11.55 -25.33
CA VAL A 261 -2.75 12.64 -24.84
C VAL A 261 -1.31 12.12 -24.79
N GLY A 262 -0.51 12.49 -25.79
CA GLY A 262 0.90 12.09 -25.91
C GLY A 262 1.87 13.20 -25.49
N CYS A 263 3.07 12.80 -25.07
CA CYS A 263 4.24 13.67 -24.90
C CYS A 263 5.39 13.11 -25.75
N GLU A 264 6.37 13.94 -26.10
CA GLU A 264 7.56 13.48 -26.82
C GLU A 264 8.35 12.47 -25.99
N ASN A 265 8.73 11.35 -26.62
CA ASN A 265 9.53 10.31 -25.99
C ASN A 265 10.99 10.73 -25.91
N TYR A 266 11.72 10.17 -24.95
CA TYR A 266 13.16 10.41 -24.80
C TYR A 266 13.94 9.88 -26.01
N ALA A 267 14.81 10.74 -26.55
CA ALA A 267 15.68 10.40 -27.66
C ALA A 267 16.83 9.49 -27.20
N VAL A 268 16.77 8.22 -27.60
CA VAL A 268 17.85 7.26 -27.44
C VAL A 268 18.64 7.16 -28.75
N ALA A 269 19.94 7.47 -28.68
CA ALA A 269 20.88 7.32 -29.79
C ALA A 269 20.93 5.85 -30.25
N GLY A 270 20.81 5.63 -31.56
CA GLY A 270 20.76 4.31 -32.19
C GLY A 270 19.37 3.66 -32.30
N MET A 271 18.34 4.19 -31.61
CA MET A 271 16.96 3.69 -31.71
C MET A 271 15.98 4.73 -32.24
N THR A 272 16.10 5.98 -31.79
CA THR A 272 15.18 7.08 -32.15
C THR A 272 15.89 8.25 -32.82
N VAL A 273 17.21 8.37 -32.64
CA VAL A 273 18.08 9.37 -33.28
C VAL A 273 19.38 8.67 -33.70
N SER A 274 20.02 9.11 -34.79
CA SER A 274 21.32 8.60 -35.24
C SER A 274 22.44 8.84 -34.20
N TYR A 275 23.52 8.06 -34.29
CA TYR A 275 24.70 8.18 -33.41
C TYR A 275 25.61 9.40 -33.72
N GLU A 276 25.19 10.27 -34.65
CA GLU A 276 25.97 11.45 -35.05
C GLU A 276 25.86 12.60 -34.04
#